data_AF-A0A2V5R7Q3-F1
#
_entry.id   AF-A0A2V5R7Q3-F1
#
_cell.length_a   1.000
_cell.length_b   1.000
_cell.length_c   1.000
_cell.angle_alpha   90.00
_cell.angle_beta   90.00
_cell.angle_gamma   90.00
#
_symmetry.space_group_name_H-M   'P 1'
#
loop_
_entity.id
_entity.type
_entity.pdbx_description
1 polymer ?
#
loop_
_entity_poly.entity_id
_entity_poly.type
_entity_poly.pdbx_seq_one_letter_code
_entity_poly.pdbx_strand_id
1 'polypeptide(L)' 'MMNQYLDKIDNDIAEKHLLKHPFYLAWTRGELGKDALADYACQYYHHVSAFPTYLSAVHAKCDDQATRKQLLNNLIDE' A
#
# COMPACT_ATOMS: atom_id res chain seq x y z
N MET A 1 21.02 3.78 -17.18
CA MET A 1 21.26 5.02 -16.41
C MET A 1 20.21 5.03 -15.32
N MET A 2 20.62 5.02 -14.04
CA MET A 2 19.68 4.93 -12.91
C MET A 2 18.82 6.19 -12.85
N ASN A 3 17.52 6.06 -12.67
CA ASN A 3 16.63 7.21 -12.56
C ASN A 3 16.68 7.75 -11.13
N GLN A 4 17.44 8.82 -10.93
CA GLN A 4 17.67 9.45 -9.63
C GLN A 4 16.38 9.75 -8.84
N TYR A 5 15.26 10.00 -9.52
CA TYR A 5 13.97 10.22 -8.84
C TYR A 5 13.35 8.94 -8.30
N LEU A 6 13.43 7.85 -9.07
CA LEU A 6 12.95 6.54 -8.61
C LEU A 6 13.81 6.04 -7.45
N ASP A 7 15.13 6.19 -7.56
CA ASP A 7 16.06 5.84 -6.48
C ASP A 7 15.75 6.62 -5.19
N LYS A 8 15.41 7.90 -5.33
CA LYS A 8 15.02 8.72 -4.17
C LYS A 8 13.75 8.20 -3.52
N ILE A 9 12.72 7.87 -4.31
CA ILE A 9 11.46 7.32 -3.78
C ILE A 9 11.73 5.99 -3.06
N ASP A 10 12.52 5.11 -3.66
CA ASP A 10 12.86 3.82 -3.07
C ASP A 10 13.64 3.97 -1.76
N ASN A 11 14.58 4.91 -1.69
CA ASN A 11 15.32 5.21 -0.46
C ASN A 11 14.40 5.77 0.63
N ASP A 12 13.52 6.72 0.30
CA ASP A 12 12.58 7.32 1.25
C ASP A 12 11.62 6.24 1.80
N ILE A 13 11.19 5.27 0.97
CA ILE A 13 10.40 4.09 1.38
C ILE A 13 11.23 3.17 2.28
N ALA A 14 12.48 2.87 1.91
CA ALA A 14 13.36 1.98 2.67
C ALA A 14 13.68 2.54 4.07
N GLU A 15 13.87 3.85 4.20
CA GLU A 15 14.05 4.53 5.49
C GLU A 15 12.85 4.33 6.40
N LYS A 16 11.63 4.49 5.87
CA LYS A 16 10.36 4.40 6.60
C LYS A 16 9.63 3.07 6.42
N HIS A 17 10.39 2.02 6.09
CA HIS A 17 9.83 0.74 5.72
C HIS A 17 8.93 0.17 6.83
N LEU A 18 7.72 -0.28 6.48
CA LEU A 18 6.68 -0.74 7.41
C LEU A 18 7.19 -1.77 8.43
N LEU A 19 8.03 -2.71 7.99
CA LEU A 19 8.60 -3.77 8.83
C LEU A 19 9.61 -3.27 9.88
N LYS A 20 10.04 -2.01 9.82
CA LYS A 20 10.84 -1.37 10.88
C LYS A 20 9.98 -0.85 12.04
N HIS A 21 8.66 -0.75 11.85
CA HIS A 21 7.76 -0.25 12.88
C HIS A 21 7.65 -1.25 14.06
N PRO A 22 7.65 -0.78 15.33
CA PRO A 22 7.61 -1.66 16.51
C PRO A 22 6.48 -2.70 16.49
N PHE A 23 5.30 -2.34 15.96
CA PHE A 23 4.17 -3.27 15.81
C PHE A 23 4.51 -4.48 14.93
N TYR A 24 5.15 -4.28 13.76
CA TYR A 24 5.52 -5.38 12.86
C TYR A 24 6.73 -6.17 13.38
N LEU A 25 7.62 -5.53 14.14
CA LEU A 25 8.69 -6.25 14.84
C LEU A 25 8.12 -7.19 15.93
N ALA A 26 7.13 -6.73 16.71
CA ALA A 26 6.44 -7.58 17.67
C ALA A 26 5.62 -8.68 16.97
N TRP A 27 4.96 -8.38 15.85
CA TRP A 27 4.25 -9.37 15.04
C TRP A 27 5.19 -10.50 14.59
N THR A 28 6.31 -10.15 13.97
CA THR A 28 7.27 -11.13 13.42
C THR A 28 7.92 -12.00 14.49
N ARG A 29 7.99 -11.53 15.74
CA ARG A 29 8.44 -12.30 16.91
C ARG A 29 7.33 -13.14 17.56
N GLY A 30 6.08 -13.01 17.11
CA GLY A 30 4.93 -13.68 17.73
C GLY A 30 4.51 -13.08 19.07
N GLU A 31 4.84 -11.82 19.33
CA GLU A 31 4.59 -11.13 20.61
C GLU A 31 3.20 -10.46 20.66
N LEU A 32 2.45 -10.45 19.54
CA LEU A 32 1.11 -9.88 19.49
C LEU A 32 0.04 -10.86 19.97
N GLY A 33 -0.80 -10.41 20.90
CA GLY A 33 -2.00 -11.14 21.30
C GLY A 33 -3.09 -11.12 20.22
N LYS A 34 -4.03 -12.06 20.33
CA LYS A 34 -5.16 -12.18 19.39
C LYS A 34 -6.00 -10.91 19.29
N ASP A 35 -6.23 -10.21 20.40
CA ASP A 35 -7.03 -8.99 20.43
C ASP A 35 -6.36 -7.85 19.63
N ALA A 36 -5.03 -7.69 19.77
CA ALA A 36 -4.28 -6.71 19.01
C ALA A 36 -4.30 -6.98 17.49
N LEU A 37 -4.28 -8.26 17.10
CA LEU A 37 -4.40 -8.67 15.69
C LEU A 37 -5.82 -8.42 15.16
N ALA A 38 -6.85 -8.67 15.98
CA ALA A 38 -8.24 -8.39 15.62
C ALA A 38 -8.47 -6.88 15.44
N ASP A 39 -7.98 -6.06 16.37
CA ASP A 39 -8.06 -4.60 16.29
C ASP A 39 -7.33 -4.05 15.06
N TYR A 40 -6.15 -4.60 14.76
CA TYR A 40 -5.42 -4.26 13.54
C TYR A 40 -6.25 -4.58 12.29
N ALA A 41 -6.87 -5.77 12.22
CA ALA A 41 -7.69 -6.16 11.07
C ALA A 41 -8.90 -5.22 10.89
N CYS A 42 -9.58 -4.84 11.97
CA CYS A 42 -10.68 -3.87 11.95
C CYS A 42 -10.23 -2.51 11.41
N GLN A 43 -9.07 -2.01 11.86
CA GLN A 43 -8.52 -0.74 11.38
C GLN A 43 -8.12 -0.84 9.90
N TYR A 44 -7.47 -1.94 9.50
CA TYR A 44 -6.97 -2.13 8.14
C TYR A 44 -8.11 -2.32 7.12
N TYR A 45 -9.26 -2.85 7.54
CA TYR A 45 -10.43 -3.01 6.69
C TYR A 45 -10.86 -1.71 6.01
N HIS A 46 -10.82 -0.58 6.72
CA HIS A 46 -11.17 0.72 6.13
C HIS A 46 -10.26 1.09 4.96
N HIS A 47 -8.97 0.76 5.04
CA HIS A 47 -8.04 1.00 3.94
C HIS A 47 -8.34 0.09 2.75
N VAL A 48 -8.48 -1.23 2.98
CA VAL A 48 -8.77 -2.21 1.93
C VAL A 48 -10.08 -1.88 1.21
N SER A 49 -11.14 -1.56 1.96
CA SER A 49 -12.43 -1.18 1.40
C SER A 49 -12.36 0.12 0.57
N ALA A 50 -11.43 1.03 0.88
CA ALA A 50 -11.27 2.29 0.16
C ALA A 50 -10.29 2.18 -1.01
N PHE A 51 -9.43 1.17 -1.05
CA PHE A 51 -8.34 1.06 -2.02
C PHE A 51 -8.81 1.06 -3.49
N PRO A 52 -9.88 0.34 -3.89
CA PRO A 52 -10.45 0.43 -5.23
C PRO A 52 -10.85 1.87 -5.61
N THR A 53 -11.31 2.67 -4.63
CA THR A 53 -11.72 4.06 -4.88
C THR A 53 -10.52 4.94 -5.23
N TYR A 54 -9.34 4.69 -4.66
CA TYR A 54 -8.12 5.41 -4.99
C TYR A 54 -7.69 5.15 -6.44
N LEU A 55 -7.70 3.88 -6.86
CA LEU A 55 -7.40 3.50 -8.24
C LEU A 55 -8.42 4.12 -9.21
N SER A 56 -9.71 4.06 -8.88
CA SER A 56 -10.77 4.66 -9.70
C SER A 56 -10.61 6.18 -9.85
N ALA A 57 -10.18 6.88 -8.78
CA ALA A 57 -9.98 8.32 -8.79
C ALA A 57 -8.81 8.75 -9.68
N VAL A 58 -7.72 7.98 -9.70
CA VAL A 58 -6.59 8.21 -10.61
C VAL A 58 -6.98 7.86 -12.04
N HIS A 59 -7.65 6.72 -12.25
CA HIS A 59 -8.15 6.29 -13.56
C HIS A 59 -9.06 7.35 -14.20
N ALA A 60 -9.98 7.93 -13.44
CA ALA A 60 -10.92 8.95 -13.92
C ALA A 60 -10.24 10.26 -14.37
N LYS A 61 -9.01 10.52 -13.93
CA LYS A 61 -8.22 11.72 -14.24
C LYS A 61 -7.06 11.43 -15.21
N CYS A 62 -7.00 10.23 -15.77
CA CYS A 62 -5.92 9.79 -16.66
C CYS A 62 -6.37 9.83 -18.12
N ASP A 63 -5.81 10.74 -18.90
CA ASP A 63 -6.09 10.88 -20.33
C ASP A 63 -5.31 9.87 -21.19
N ASP A 64 -4.17 9.36 -20.69
CA ASP A 64 -3.36 8.37 -21.40
C ASP A 64 -4.03 6.99 -21.37
N GLN A 65 -4.37 6.47 -22.54
CA GLN A 65 -5.12 5.22 -22.67
C GLN A 65 -4.34 3.98 -22.21
N ALA A 66 -3.01 3.98 -22.39
CA ALA A 66 -2.19 2.82 -22.01
C ALA A 66 -2.09 2.71 -20.49
N THR A 67 -1.75 3.80 -19.81
CA THR A 67 -1.72 3.90 -18.34
C THR A 67 -3.09 3.67 -17.74
N ARG A 68 -4.15 4.23 -18.32
CA ARG A 68 -5.52 4.04 -17.83
C ARG A 68 -5.96 2.56 -17.87
N LYS A 69 -5.55 1.79 -18.88
CA LYS A 69 -5.77 0.33 -18.92
C LYS A 69 -5.02 -0.41 -17.80
N GLN A 70 -3.80 -0.01 -17.48
CA GLN A 70 -3.05 -0.60 -16.36
C GLN A 70 -3.76 -0.32 -15.02
N LEU A 71 -4.21 0.92 -14.80
CA LEU A 71 -5.00 1.28 -13.60
C LEU A 71 -6.30 0.48 -13.52
N LEU A 72 -6.98 0.25 -14.65
CA LEU A 72 -8.19 -0.57 -14.70
C LEU A 72 -7.90 -2.04 -14.36
N ASN A 73 -6.80 -2.61 -14.85
CA ASN A 73 -6.42 -3.99 -14.51
C ASN A 73 -6.19 -4.13 -13.00
N ASN A 74 -5.43 -3.21 -12.39
CA ASN A 74 -5.25 -3.20 -10.95
C ASN A 74 -6.61 -3.08 -10.23
N LEU A 75 -7.50 -2.21 -10.69
CA LEU A 75 -8.83 -2.06 -10.09
C LEU A 75 -9.71 -3.31 -10.19
N ILE A 76 -9.52 -4.15 -11.21
CA ILE A 76 -10.26 -5.42 -11.36
C ILE A 76 -9.71 -6.49 -10.41
N ASP A 77 -8.42 -6.43 -10.10
CA ASP A 77 -7.75 -7.38 -9.21
C ASP A 77 -8.06 -7.10 -7.72
N GLU A 78 -8.30 -5.83 -7.35
CA GLU A 78 -8.68 -5.38 -6.00
C GLU A 78 -10.18 -5.57 -5.69
#